data_AF-A0A4Q2YF27-F1
#
_entry.id   AF-A0A4Q2YF27-F1
#
_cell.length_a   1.000
_cell.length_b   1.000
_cell.length_c   1.000
_cell.angle_alpha   90.00
_cell.angle_beta   90.00
_cell.angle_gamma   90.00
#
_symmetry.space_group_name_H-M   'P 1'
#
loop_
_entity.id
_entity.type
_entity.pdbx_description
1 polymer ?
#
loop_
_entity_poly.entity_id
_entity_poly.type
_entity_poly.pdbx_seq_one_letter_code
_entity_poly.pdbx_strand_id
1 'polypeptide(L)' 'MPDSDSTLLASFAATRDEKSFRALADRYLGLIFHTALRRTGNRPLAEEVSQNVLCAMAKKA' A
#
# COMPACT_ATOMS: atom_id res chain seq x y z
N MET A 1 9.20 1.47 -19.25
CA MET A 1 9.72 1.44 -17.87
C MET A 1 8.51 1.57 -16.95
N PRO A 2 8.28 0.66 -15.99
CA PRO A 2 7.24 0.90 -14.98
C PRO A 2 7.55 2.21 -14.26
N ASP A 3 6.52 3.01 -13.94
CA ASP A 3 6.67 4.25 -13.19
C ASP A 3 7.33 3.98 -11.84
N SER A 4 8.20 4.90 -11.40
CA SER A 4 8.84 4.81 -10.09
C SER A 4 7.82 5.01 -8.97
N ASP A 5 8.04 4.44 -7.79
CA ASP A 5 7.09 4.54 -6.67
C ASP A 5 6.82 6.01 -6.29
N SER A 6 7.83 6.87 -6.38
CA SER A 6 7.71 8.32 -6.19
C SER A 6 6.79 8.97 -7.22
N THR A 7 6.84 8.54 -8.48
CA THR A 7 6.00 9.06 -9.57
C THR A 7 4.56 8.63 -9.37
N LEU A 8 4.32 7.36 -9.04
CA LEU A 8 2.98 6.85 -8.74
C LEU A 8 2.37 7.55 -7.52
N LEU A 9 3.18 7.79 -6.47
CA LEU A 9 2.71 8.48 -5.27
C LEU A 9 2.40 9.95 -5.55
N ALA A 10 3.25 10.64 -6.33
CA ALA A 10 3.02 12.03 -6.74
C ALA A 10 1.76 12.16 -7.61
N SER A 11 1.56 11.27 -8.57
CA SER A 11 0.34 11.22 -9.39
C SER A 11 -0.90 11.00 -8.53
N PHE A 12 -0.85 10.05 -7.60
CA PHE A 12 -1.97 9.82 -6.68
C PHE A 12 -2.24 11.01 -5.75
N ALA A 13 -1.21 11.68 -5.23
CA ALA A 13 -1.36 12.88 -4.40
C ALA A 13 -1.98 14.05 -5.19
N ALA A 14 -1.57 14.23 -6.44
CA ALA A 14 -2.00 15.37 -7.26
C ALA A 14 -3.43 15.20 -7.81
N THR A 15 -3.80 14.00 -8.26
CA THR A 15 -5.04 13.78 -9.02
C THR A 15 -5.98 12.75 -8.40
N ARG A 16 -5.60 12.15 -7.25
CA ARG A 16 -6.30 11.01 -6.66
C ARG A 16 -6.43 9.84 -7.65
N ASP A 17 -5.44 9.66 -8.52
CA ASP A 17 -5.45 8.58 -9.51
C ASP A 17 -5.40 7.20 -8.85
N GLU A 18 -6.56 6.53 -8.83
CA GLU A 18 -6.73 5.19 -8.29
C GLU A 18 -5.85 4.15 -8.97
N LYS A 19 -5.49 4.34 -10.25
CA LYS A 19 -4.61 3.40 -10.97
C LYS A 19 -3.19 3.45 -10.43
N SER A 20 -2.68 4.66 -10.19
CA SER A 20 -1.37 4.87 -9.57
C SER A 20 -1.32 4.28 -8.16
N PHE A 21 -2.38 4.49 -7.37
CA PHE A 21 -2.47 3.89 -6.03
C PHE A 21 -2.54 2.37 -6.08
N ARG A 22 -3.30 1.79 -7.03
CA ARG A 22 -3.40 0.34 -7.19
C ARG A 22 -2.06 -0.29 -7.54
N ALA A 23 -1.28 0.34 -8.43
CA ALA A 23 0.07 -0.14 -8.76
C ALA A 23 1.00 -0.16 -7.53
N LEU A 24 0.92 0.86 -6.66
CA LEU A 24 1.62 0.87 -5.38
C LEU A 24 1.12 -0.23 -4.44
N ALA A 25 -0.20 -0.38 -4.31
CA ALA A 25 -0.80 -1.39 -3.46
C ALA A 25 -0.39 -2.80 -3.88
N ASP A 26 -0.49 -3.15 -5.17
CA ASP A 26 -0.09 -4.47 -5.69
C ASP A 26 1.39 -4.77 -5.43
N ARG A 27 2.25 -3.73 -5.46
CA ARG A 27 3.70 -3.87 -5.21
C ARG A 27 4.04 -4.05 -3.73
N TYR A 28 3.36 -3.32 -2.83
CA TYR A 28 3.72 -3.29 -1.41
C TYR A 28 2.84 -4.18 -0.52
N LEU A 29 1.67 -4.62 -0.99
CA LEU A 29 0.76 -5.45 -0.20
C LEU A 29 1.45 -6.72 0.32
N GLY A 30 2.21 -7.40 -0.53
CA GLY A 30 2.99 -8.58 -0.11
C GLY A 30 3.98 -8.25 1.00
N LEU A 31 4.77 -7.18 0.88
CA LEU A 31 5.73 -6.77 1.90
C LEU A 31 5.04 -6.44 3.23
N ILE A 32 3.97 -5.64 3.19
CA ILE A 32 3.23 -5.20 4.37
C ILE A 32 2.61 -6.42 5.06
N PHE A 33 1.93 -7.28 4.30
CA PHE A 33 1.28 -8.48 4.82
C PHE A 33 2.27 -9.42 5.51
N HIS A 34 3.38 -9.75 4.88
CA HIS A 34 4.36 -10.66 5.48
C HIS A 34 5.07 -10.03 6.68
N THR A 35 5.26 -8.71 6.67
CA THR A 35 5.81 -7.99 7.82
C THR A 35 4.84 -8.02 9.00
N ALA A 36 3.55 -7.76 8.75
CA ALA A 36 2.50 -7.85 9.76
C ALA A 36 2.38 -9.29 10.28
N LEU A 37 2.40 -10.29 9.40
CA LEU A 37 2.32 -11.70 9.78
C LEU A 37 3.48 -12.13 10.69
N ARG A 38 4.71 -11.68 10.41
CA ARG A 38 5.87 -11.95 11.28
C ARG A 38 5.74 -11.27 12.65
N ARG A 39 5.07 -10.11 12.72
CA ARG A 39 4.87 -9.35 13.97
C ARG A 39 3.73 -9.90 14.81
N THR A 40 2.65 -10.33 14.18
CA THR A 40 1.41 -10.72 14.86
C THR A 40 1.29 -12.23 15.05
N GLY A 41 1.93 -13.03 14.19
CA GLY A 41 1.69 -14.48 14.11
C GLY A 41 0.27 -14.85 13.72
N ASN A 42 -0.57 -13.88 13.35
CA ASN A 42 -2.00 -14.02 13.15
C ASN A 42 -2.37 -13.47 11.77
N ARG A 43 -2.81 -14.37 10.89
CA ARG A 43 -3.16 -14.04 9.50
C ARG A 43 -4.31 -13.04 9.38
N PRO A 44 -5.50 -13.26 10.00
CA PRO A 44 -6.57 -12.26 10.01
C PRO A 44 -6.10 -10.87 10.44
N LEU A 45 -5.29 -10.80 11.51
CA LEU A 45 -4.76 -9.52 11.99
C LEU A 45 -3.76 -8.90 11.01
N ALA A 46 -2.97 -9.71 10.31
CA ALA A 46 -2.06 -9.23 9.27
C ALA A 46 -2.80 -8.67 8.03
N GLU A 47 -3.93 -9.26 7.66
CA GLU A 47 -4.80 -8.74 6.59
C GLU A 47 -5.36 -7.36 6.99
N GLU A 48 -5.88 -7.24 8.22
CA GLU A 48 -6.40 -5.96 8.74
C GLU A 48 -5.32 -4.88 8.82
N VAL A 49 -4.13 -5.20 9.35
CA VAL A 49 -2.99 -4.28 9.38
C VAL A 49 -2.63 -3.80 7.98
N SER A 50 -2.62 -4.72 6.99
CA SER A 50 -2.29 -4.36 5.61
C SER A 50 -3.29 -3.38 5.00
N GLN A 51 -4.59 -3.61 5.23
CA GLN A 51 -5.65 -2.70 4.82
C GLN A 51 -5.50 -1.33 5.50
N ASN A 52 -5.26 -1.30 6.81
CA ASN A 52 -5.10 -0.07 7.57
C ASN A 52 -3.89 0.76 7.11
N VAL A 53 -2.76 0.12 6.79
CA VAL A 53 -1.57 0.79 6.26
C VAL A 53 -1.85 1.41 4.89
N LEU A 54 -2.48 0.67 3.98
CA LEU A 54 -2.84 1.20 2.66
C LEU A 54 -3.87 2.35 2.77
N CYS A 55 -4.89 2.22 3.62
CA CYS A 55 -5.84 3.31 3.89
C CYS A 55 -5.15 4.54 4.49
N ALA A 56 -4.18 4.36 5.40
CA ALA A 56 -3.41 5.46 5.95
C ALA A 56 -2.53 6.14 4.90
N MET A 57 -1.93 5.37 3.99
CA MET A 57 -1.20 5.89 2.83
C MET A 57 -2.11 6.72 1.93
N ALA A 58 -3.32 6.22 1.65
CA ALA A 58 -4.31 6.92 0.84
C ALA A 58 -4.77 8.26 1.45
N LYS A 59 -4.80 8.35 2.78
CA LYS A 59 -5.19 9.57 3.51
C LYS A 59 -4.07 10.61 3.61
N LYS A 60 -2.81 10.17 3.53
CA LYS A 60 -1.62 11.02 3.75
C LYS A 60 -0.96 11.53 2.47
N ALA A 61 -1.29 10.95 1.32
CA ALA A 61 -0.93 11.48 0.02
C ALA A 61 -1.86 12.64 -0.37
#